data_AF-A0A5J5BQ54-F1
#
_entry.id   AF-A0A5J5BQ54-F1
#
_cell.length_a   1.000
_cell.length_b   1.000
_cell.length_c   1.000
_cell.angle_alpha   90.00
_cell.angle_beta   90.00
_cell.angle_gamma   90.00
#
_symmetry.space_group_name_H-M   'P 1'
#
loop_
_entity.id
_entity.type
_entity.pdbx_description
1 polymer ?
#
loop_
_entity_poly.entity_id
_entity_poly.type
_entity_poly.pdbx_seq_one_letter_code
_entity_poly.pdbx_strand_id
1 'polypeptide(L)'
;MAVTERDMELNRATGSSSSSSSSDSNPCPICLGPVVQDSYLDRCFHKFCYNCIVHWTKVVASKHSRPPSSVKCPLCKTENLSIIHGYDGSSFQQHYVNQEFGNGVFFSKAHKYRLQCYYIEPGSITDKLNVSRYWKSCKYLQPNKWLDSWLRREIQALIQEEDVDIIMHHILGVIDSFRRDDKKCPRGHT
;
A
#
# COMPACT_ATOMS: atom_id res chain seq x y z
N MET A 1 20.35 -58.77 -31.97
CA MET A 1 21.05 -57.97 -32.98
C MET A 1 20.58 -56.52 -32.84
N ALA A 2 21.45 -55.58 -33.21
CA ALA A 2 21.57 -54.22 -32.71
C ALA A 2 20.40 -53.24 -32.97
N VAL A 3 20.39 -52.21 -32.11
CA VAL A 3 19.63 -50.96 -32.07
C VAL A 3 19.90 -50.07 -33.29
N THR A 4 18.93 -49.24 -33.73
CA THR A 4 19.15 -47.81 -34.06
C THR A 4 17.84 -47.00 -34.10
N GLU A 5 17.79 -45.95 -33.29
CA GLU A 5 16.90 -44.78 -33.38
C GLU A 5 17.35 -43.83 -34.52
N ARG A 6 16.40 -43.09 -35.13
CA ARG A 6 16.61 -41.76 -35.77
C ARG A 6 15.34 -40.92 -35.68
N ASP A 7 15.54 -39.66 -35.30
CA ASP A 7 14.61 -38.63 -34.82
C ASP A 7 13.89 -37.77 -35.89
N MET A 8 12.87 -37.01 -35.40
CA MET A 8 12.36 -35.69 -35.87
C MET A 8 11.50 -35.69 -37.17
N GLU A 9 10.31 -35.09 -37.30
CA GLU A 9 9.68 -33.93 -36.62
C GLU A 9 8.18 -33.78 -37.02
N LEU A 10 7.40 -33.02 -36.23
CA LEU A 10 6.20 -32.20 -36.58
C LEU A 10 4.75 -32.58 -36.10
N ASN A 11 4.49 -32.35 -34.80
CA ASN A 11 3.52 -31.41 -34.17
C ASN A 11 1.96 -31.45 -34.37
N ARG A 12 1.27 -31.17 -33.24
CA ARG A 12 -0.16 -30.80 -32.93
C ARG A 12 -1.19 -31.92 -32.75
N ALA A 13 -2.07 -31.94 -31.74
CA ALA A 13 -2.37 -31.08 -30.58
C ALA A 13 -3.28 -31.91 -29.61
N THR A 14 -2.94 -32.06 -28.33
CA THR A 14 -3.32 -31.22 -27.16
C THR A 14 -4.70 -31.53 -26.55
N GLY A 15 -4.71 -31.91 -25.28
CA GLY A 15 -5.90 -32.05 -24.44
C GLY A 15 -5.55 -32.39 -22.99
N SER A 16 -4.68 -31.57 -22.41
CA SER A 16 -4.07 -31.67 -21.07
C SER A 16 -5.12 -31.87 -19.98
N SER A 17 -4.88 -32.87 -19.13
CA SER A 17 -5.56 -33.15 -17.87
C SER A 17 -5.63 -31.90 -17.00
N SER A 18 -6.81 -31.32 -16.87
CA SER A 18 -7.12 -30.31 -15.89
C SER A 18 -7.07 -30.94 -14.49
N SER A 19 -5.96 -30.74 -13.79
CA SER A 19 -5.90 -30.90 -12.35
C SER A 19 -6.80 -29.84 -11.71
N SER A 20 -8.10 -30.14 -11.64
CA SER A 20 -9.02 -29.43 -10.77
C SER A 20 -8.56 -29.70 -9.35
N SER A 21 -7.76 -28.79 -8.80
CA SER A 21 -7.62 -28.66 -7.36
C SER A 21 -9.01 -28.35 -6.83
N SER A 22 -9.70 -29.39 -6.38
CA SER A 22 -10.91 -29.34 -5.58
C SER A 22 -10.58 -28.59 -4.30
N SER A 23 -10.54 -27.26 -4.37
CA SER A 23 -10.74 -26.45 -3.19
C SER A 23 -12.16 -26.77 -2.74
N ASP A 24 -12.31 -27.44 -1.61
CA ASP A 24 -13.52 -27.43 -0.79
C ASP A 24 -13.79 -25.96 -0.39
N SER A 25 -14.24 -25.19 -1.38
CA SER A 25 -14.56 -23.78 -1.23
C SER A 25 -15.86 -23.75 -0.45
N ASN A 26 -15.73 -23.75 0.88
CA ASN A 26 -16.85 -23.52 1.77
C ASN A 26 -17.69 -22.37 1.22
N PRO A 27 -19.02 -22.52 1.13
CA PRO A 27 -19.88 -21.50 0.56
C PRO A 27 -19.72 -20.19 1.34
N CYS A 28 -19.91 -19.07 0.67
CA CYS A 28 -19.88 -17.77 1.32
C CYS A 28 -20.93 -17.74 2.44
N PRO A 29 -20.57 -17.44 3.69
CA PRO A 29 -21.52 -17.48 4.80
C PRO A 29 -22.61 -16.41 4.76
N ILE A 30 -22.54 -15.46 3.82
CA ILE A 30 -23.53 -14.40 3.64
C ILE A 30 -24.55 -14.78 2.57
N CYS A 31 -24.11 -15.15 1.36
CA CYS A 31 -25.01 -15.49 0.26
C CYS A 31 -25.27 -17.00 0.11
N LEU A 32 -24.56 -17.84 0.86
CA LEU A 32 -24.61 -19.30 0.82
C LEU A 32 -24.21 -19.93 -0.53
N GLY A 33 -23.78 -19.11 -1.50
CA GLY A 33 -23.28 -19.55 -2.80
C GLY A 33 -21.76 -19.71 -2.84
N PRO A 34 -21.19 -20.09 -3.99
CA PRO A 34 -19.74 -20.13 -4.17
C PRO A 34 -19.12 -18.75 -3.92
N VAL A 35 -17.92 -18.72 -3.34
CA VAL A 35 -17.23 -17.45 -3.12
C VAL A 35 -16.79 -16.87 -4.47
N VAL A 36 -17.24 -15.64 -4.75
CA VAL A 36 -16.86 -14.87 -5.94
C VAL A 36 -16.10 -13.64 -5.48
N GLN A 37 -14.91 -13.41 -6.06
CA GLN A 37 -13.97 -12.37 -5.63
C GLN A 37 -13.66 -12.49 -4.14
N ASP A 38 -12.72 -13.38 -3.83
CA ASP A 38 -12.31 -13.66 -2.46
C ASP A 38 -11.96 -12.38 -1.69
N SER A 39 -12.51 -12.27 -0.49
CA SER A 39 -12.24 -11.19 0.42
C SER A 39 -12.15 -11.71 1.85
N TYR A 40 -11.38 -11.01 2.66
CA TYR A 40 -11.04 -11.39 4.03
C TYR A 40 -11.21 -10.19 4.94
N LEU A 41 -11.72 -10.40 6.15
CA LEU A 41 -11.67 -9.37 7.18
C LEU A 41 -10.27 -9.31 7.81
N ASP A 42 -9.78 -8.12 8.11
CA ASP A 42 -8.38 -7.87 8.49
C ASP A 42 -7.90 -8.50 9.79
N ARG A 43 -8.75 -8.65 10.81
CA ARG A 43 -8.34 -9.23 12.11
C ARG A 43 -8.63 -10.71 12.25
N CYS A 44 -9.76 -11.17 11.70
CA CYS A 44 -10.18 -12.56 11.85
C CYS A 44 -9.97 -13.42 10.60
N PHE A 45 -9.60 -12.82 9.46
CA PHE A 45 -9.33 -13.50 8.18
C PHE A 45 -10.43 -14.45 7.69
N HIS A 46 -11.67 -14.28 8.17
CA HIS A 46 -12.80 -15.02 7.64
C HIS A 46 -13.12 -14.59 6.21
N LYS A 47 -13.35 -15.59 5.35
CA LYS A 47 -13.53 -15.43 3.91
C LYS A 47 -14.99 -15.19 3.52
N PHE A 48 -15.22 -14.25 2.61
CA PHE A 48 -16.54 -13.93 2.03
C PHE A 48 -16.40 -13.54 0.56
N CYS A 49 -17.52 -13.47 -0.19
CA CYS A 49 -17.54 -12.73 -1.45
C CYS A 49 -17.34 -11.24 -1.15
N TYR A 50 -16.50 -10.57 -1.93
CA TYR A 50 -16.22 -9.14 -1.76
C TYR A 50 -17.50 -8.29 -1.68
N ASN A 51 -18.40 -8.46 -2.66
CA ASN A 51 -19.66 -7.70 -2.69
C ASN A 51 -20.57 -8.01 -1.50
N CYS A 52 -20.56 -9.24 -0.99
CA CYS A 52 -21.38 -9.63 0.15
C CYS A 52 -20.91 -8.94 1.44
N ILE A 53 -19.61 -8.97 1.72
CA ILE A 53 -19.08 -8.34 2.93
C ILE A 53 -19.15 -6.81 2.84
N VAL A 54 -18.96 -6.21 1.66
CA VAL A 54 -19.16 -4.76 1.45
C VAL A 54 -20.63 -4.35 1.62
N HIS A 55 -21.59 -5.16 1.17
CA HIS A 55 -22.99 -4.86 1.41
C HIS A 55 -23.34 -4.98 2.90
N TRP A 56 -22.81 -6.00 3.58
CA TRP A 56 -22.96 -6.17 5.02
C TRP A 56 -22.50 -4.93 5.81
N THR A 57 -21.32 -4.37 5.51
CA THR A 57 -20.83 -3.17 6.19
C THR A 57 -21.77 -1.98 6.02
N LYS A 58 -22.31 -1.77 4.80
CA LYS A 58 -23.30 -0.71 4.52
C LYS A 58 -24.58 -0.88 5.34
N VAL A 59 -25.12 -2.10 5.43
CA VAL A 59 -26.34 -2.41 6.21
C VAL A 59 -26.11 -2.25 7.71
N VAL A 60 -24.94 -2.61 8.21
CA VAL A 60 -24.59 -2.39 9.63
C VAL A 60 -24.46 -0.88 9.89
N ALA A 61 -23.74 -0.15 9.04
CA ALA A 61 -23.56 1.29 9.17
C ALA A 61 -24.89 2.06 9.16
N SER A 62 -25.86 1.67 8.32
CA SER A 62 -27.16 2.34 8.24
C SER A 62 -28.03 2.20 9.50
N LYS A 63 -27.72 1.26 10.39
CA LYS A 63 -28.42 1.08 11.67
C LYS A 63 -27.89 1.98 12.78
N HIS A 64 -26.74 2.62 12.57
CA HIS A 64 -26.13 3.51 13.54
C HIS A 64 -26.32 4.97 13.13
N SER A 65 -26.58 5.85 14.09
CA SER A 65 -26.71 7.30 13.85
C SER A 65 -25.42 7.95 13.32
N ARG A 66 -24.27 7.29 13.51
CA ARG A 66 -22.96 7.69 13.01
C ARG A 66 -22.27 6.48 12.37
N PRO A 67 -21.55 6.63 11.25
CA PRO A 67 -20.82 5.53 10.63
C PRO A 67 -19.80 4.94 11.62
N PRO A 68 -19.86 3.62 11.91
CA PRO A 68 -18.92 3.00 12.84
C PRO A 68 -17.53 2.92 12.20
N SER A 69 -16.47 3.09 12.99
CA SER A 69 -15.07 2.94 12.53
C SER A 69 -14.63 1.48 12.36
N SER A 70 -15.52 0.53 12.66
CA SER A 70 -15.27 -0.92 12.61
C SER A 70 -16.57 -1.67 12.32
N VAL A 71 -16.45 -2.93 11.88
CA VAL A 71 -17.57 -3.84 11.68
C VAL A 71 -17.33 -5.17 12.38
N LYS A 72 -18.38 -5.69 13.02
CA LYS A 72 -18.39 -7.06 13.54
C LYS A 72 -18.47 -8.07 12.40
N CYS A 73 -17.58 -9.06 12.44
CA CYS A 73 -17.60 -10.20 11.53
C CYS A 73 -18.94 -10.95 11.62
N PRO A 74 -19.60 -11.28 10.49
CA PRO A 74 -20.84 -12.06 10.49
C PRO A 74 -20.72 -13.41 11.22
N LEU A 75 -19.55 -14.06 11.10
CA LEU A 75 -19.25 -15.39 11.65
C LEU A 75 -18.88 -15.36 13.13
N CYS A 76 -17.75 -14.72 13.47
CA CYS A 76 -17.15 -14.81 14.80
C CYS A 76 -17.37 -13.57 15.68
N LYS A 77 -18.04 -12.54 15.16
CA LYS A 77 -18.32 -11.25 15.83
C LYS A 77 -17.09 -10.43 16.22
N THR A 78 -15.87 -10.84 15.87
CA THR A 78 -14.66 -10.03 16.00
C THR A 78 -14.82 -8.68 15.29
N GLU A 79 -14.37 -7.60 15.92
CA GLU A 79 -14.32 -6.27 15.31
C GLU A 79 -13.19 -6.19 14.28
N ASN A 80 -13.49 -5.66 13.10
CA ASN A 80 -12.56 -5.52 11.98
C ASN A 80 -12.58 -4.08 11.45
N LEU A 81 -11.43 -3.57 11.02
CA LEU A 81 -11.31 -2.19 10.54
C LEU A 81 -11.42 -2.11 9.01
N SER A 82 -11.13 -3.21 8.33
CA SER A 82 -11.04 -3.24 6.87
C SER A 82 -11.30 -4.63 6.27
N ILE A 83 -11.50 -4.62 4.96
CA ILE A 83 -11.71 -5.78 4.09
C ILE A 83 -10.54 -5.85 3.12
N ILE A 84 -9.80 -6.95 3.14
CA ILE A 84 -8.70 -7.25 2.22
C ILE A 84 -9.25 -8.03 1.03
N HIS A 85 -8.90 -7.64 -0.19
CA HIS A 85 -9.37 -8.31 -1.42
C HIS A 85 -8.39 -8.12 -2.59
N GLY A 86 -8.64 -8.80 -3.70
CA GLY A 86 -7.88 -8.60 -4.94
C GLY A 86 -6.41 -9.03 -4.84
N TYR A 87 -6.11 -10.04 -4.03
CA TYR A 87 -4.76 -10.56 -3.90
C TYR A 87 -4.33 -11.31 -5.18
N ASP A 88 -3.21 -10.90 -5.77
CA ASP A 88 -2.66 -11.47 -7.01
C ASP A 88 -1.39 -12.31 -6.81
N GLY A 89 -0.97 -12.52 -5.56
CA GLY A 89 0.31 -13.17 -5.21
C GLY A 89 1.37 -12.18 -4.72
N SER A 90 1.30 -10.93 -5.15
CA SER A 90 2.30 -9.89 -4.86
C SER A 90 1.72 -8.63 -4.21
N SER A 91 0.47 -8.31 -4.52
CA SER A 91 -0.23 -7.12 -4.06
C SER A 91 -1.65 -7.45 -3.62
N PHE A 92 -2.25 -6.57 -2.81
CA PHE A 92 -3.64 -6.67 -2.38
C PHE A 92 -4.25 -5.28 -2.26
N GLN A 93 -5.58 -5.23 -2.23
CA GLN A 93 -6.36 -4.02 -1.99
C GLN A 93 -7.04 -4.10 -0.61
N GLN A 94 -7.15 -2.97 0.07
CA GLN A 94 -7.72 -2.86 1.40
C GLN A 94 -8.81 -1.79 1.43
N HIS A 95 -10.03 -2.20 1.75
CA HIS A 95 -11.22 -1.36 1.85
C HIS A 95 -11.57 -1.16 3.34
N TYR A 96 -11.32 0.03 3.87
CA TYR A 96 -11.64 0.38 5.26
C TYR A 96 -13.14 0.61 5.47
N VAL A 97 -13.70 0.04 6.55
CA VAL A 97 -15.14 0.02 6.88
C VAL A 97 -15.72 1.42 7.08
N ASN A 98 -14.87 2.40 7.32
CA ASN A 98 -15.23 3.80 7.38
C ASN A 98 -14.29 4.60 6.49
N GLN A 99 -14.67 4.72 5.22
CA GLN A 99 -14.07 5.67 4.31
C GLN A 99 -14.86 6.98 4.32
N GLU A 100 -15.10 7.58 5.50
CA GLU A 100 -15.17 9.04 5.58
C GLU A 100 -13.76 9.60 5.32
N PHE A 101 -13.30 9.49 4.07
CA PHE A 101 -12.20 10.32 3.55
C PHE A 101 -12.63 11.80 3.44
N GLY A 102 -13.84 12.13 3.90
CA GLY A 102 -14.27 13.47 4.25
C GLY A 102 -14.18 13.71 5.76
N ASN A 103 -13.01 14.11 6.26
CA ASN A 103 -12.83 14.70 7.60
C ASN A 103 -12.63 13.73 8.78
N GLY A 104 -11.82 12.68 8.59
CA GLY A 104 -10.96 12.26 9.70
C GLY A 104 -10.21 13.49 10.23
N VAL A 105 -10.43 13.82 11.51
CA VAL A 105 -9.94 15.01 12.24
C VAL A 105 -8.42 15.20 12.15
N PHE A 106 -7.71 14.22 11.61
CA PHE A 106 -6.27 14.15 11.56
C PHE A 106 -5.60 15.07 10.52
N PHE A 107 -6.07 15.08 9.26
CA PHE A 107 -5.41 15.85 8.22
C PHE A 107 -5.96 17.27 8.09
N SER A 108 -5.17 18.24 8.58
CA SER A 108 -5.41 19.66 8.36
C SER A 108 -5.61 20.00 6.88
N LYS A 109 -6.21 21.17 6.61
CA LYS A 109 -6.32 21.70 5.24
C LYS A 109 -4.96 21.78 4.53
N ALA A 110 -3.88 21.98 5.27
CA ALA A 110 -2.52 22.00 4.75
C ALA A 110 -2.06 20.62 4.26
N HIS A 111 -2.38 19.53 4.98
CA HIS A 111 -2.06 18.17 4.54
C HIS A 111 -2.80 17.80 3.26
N LYS A 112 -4.10 18.13 3.17
CA LYS A 112 -4.91 17.92 1.96
C LYS A 112 -4.35 18.68 0.75
N TYR A 113 -4.00 19.95 0.94
CA TYR A 113 -3.36 20.75 -0.10
C TYR A 113 -2.03 20.13 -0.55
N ARG A 114 -1.22 19.66 0.40
CA ARG A 114 0.09 19.09 0.07
C ARG A 114 -0.03 17.79 -0.72
N LEU A 115 -0.95 16.92 -0.33
CA LEU A 115 -1.26 15.69 -1.07
C LEU A 115 -1.65 16.00 -2.53
N GLN A 116 -2.45 17.04 -2.75
CA GLN A 116 -2.82 17.49 -4.09
C GLN A 116 -1.59 17.85 -4.95
N CYS A 117 -0.55 18.46 -4.36
CA CYS A 117 0.67 18.81 -5.10
C CYS A 117 1.39 17.60 -5.74
N TYR A 118 1.23 16.39 -5.20
CA TYR A 118 1.87 15.18 -5.74
C TYR A 118 1.09 14.54 -6.90
N TYR A 119 -0.22 14.76 -6.95
CA TYR A 119 -1.08 14.24 -8.03
C TYR A 119 -1.30 15.25 -9.16
N ILE A 120 -0.92 16.52 -8.97
CA ILE A 120 -0.90 17.51 -10.05
C ILE A 120 0.28 17.18 -10.98
N GLU A 121 0.01 17.10 -12.28
CA GLU A 121 1.07 16.94 -13.28
C GLU A 121 2.12 18.04 -13.10
N PRO A 122 3.40 17.67 -12.88
CA PRO A 122 4.45 18.65 -12.74
C PRO A 122 4.62 19.35 -14.08
N GLY A 123 4.21 20.62 -14.16
CA GLY A 123 4.61 21.49 -15.27
C GLY A 123 6.13 21.74 -15.29
N SER A 124 6.58 22.74 -16.06
CA SER A 124 7.98 23.21 -16.14
C SER A 124 8.45 23.91 -14.83
N ILE A 125 8.48 23.15 -13.73
CA ILE A 125 9.05 23.56 -12.43
C ILE A 125 10.47 23.02 -12.29
N THR A 126 10.74 21.83 -12.83
CA THR A 126 12.07 21.21 -12.89
C THR A 126 13.10 22.10 -13.57
N ASP A 127 12.70 22.87 -14.59
CA ASP A 127 13.60 23.79 -15.31
C ASP A 127 13.97 25.03 -14.49
N LYS A 128 13.16 25.40 -13.48
CA LYS A 128 13.37 26.60 -12.65
C LYS A 128 14.28 26.35 -11.45
N LEU A 129 14.45 25.10 -11.04
CA LEU A 129 15.30 24.74 -9.92
C LEU A 129 16.66 24.29 -10.44
N ASN A 130 17.72 25.08 -10.19
CA ASN A 130 19.09 24.69 -10.51
C ASN A 130 19.63 23.70 -9.48
N VAL A 131 19.04 22.49 -9.50
CA VAL A 131 19.36 21.37 -8.61
C VAL A 131 20.86 21.05 -8.72
N SER A 132 21.40 20.98 -9.95
CA SER A 132 22.83 20.70 -10.19
C SER A 132 23.77 21.66 -9.46
N ARG A 133 23.52 22.97 -9.53
CA ARG A 133 24.33 23.99 -8.82
C ARG A 133 24.20 23.84 -7.30
N TYR A 134 23.01 23.51 -6.80
CA TYR A 134 22.80 23.28 -5.37
C TYR A 134 23.65 22.11 -4.85
N TRP A 135 23.66 20.97 -5.55
CA TRP A 135 24.50 19.81 -5.20
C TRP A 135 26.00 20.16 -5.24
N LYS A 136 26.47 20.84 -6.29
CA LYS A 136 27.88 21.27 -6.40
C LYS A 136 28.33 22.15 -5.23
N SER A 137 27.42 22.97 -4.69
CA SER A 137 27.71 23.84 -3.56
C SER A 137 27.73 23.13 -2.19
N CYS A 138 27.44 21.83 -2.13
CA CYS A 138 27.38 21.04 -0.89
C CYS A 138 26.44 21.64 0.19
N LYS A 139 25.48 22.49 -0.20
CA LYS A 139 24.58 23.20 0.72
C LYS A 139 23.69 22.25 1.53
N TYR A 140 23.47 21.04 1.04
CA TYR A 140 22.70 19.99 1.73
C TYR A 140 23.39 19.44 2.99
N LEU A 141 24.70 19.63 3.16
CA LEU A 141 25.43 19.20 4.36
C LEU A 141 25.18 20.13 5.55
N GLN A 142 24.75 21.36 5.28
CA GLN A 142 24.47 22.36 6.30
C GLN A 142 23.25 21.93 7.14
N PRO A 143 23.26 22.15 8.47
CA PRO A 143 22.11 21.87 9.30
C PRO A 143 20.88 22.63 8.80
N ASN A 144 19.80 21.90 8.51
CA ASN A 144 18.52 22.48 8.16
C ASN A 144 17.51 22.24 9.29
N LYS A 145 17.25 23.29 10.08
CA LYS A 145 16.29 23.25 11.19
C LYS A 145 14.84 22.95 10.77
N TRP A 146 14.53 23.04 9.48
CA TRP A 146 13.19 22.76 8.95
C TRP A 146 13.09 21.37 8.35
N LEU A 147 14.20 20.61 8.25
CA LEU A 147 14.19 19.29 7.61
C LEU A 147 13.21 18.35 8.30
N ASP A 148 13.23 18.28 9.63
CA ASP A 148 12.34 17.42 10.41
C ASP A 148 10.86 17.75 10.16
N SER A 149 10.46 19.01 10.40
CA SER A 149 9.06 19.42 10.28
C SER A 149 8.57 19.42 8.83
N TRP A 150 9.46 19.73 7.87
CA TRP A 150 9.16 19.58 6.45
C TRP A 150 8.93 18.11 6.12
N LEU A 151 9.89 17.23 6.44
CA LEU A 151 9.84 15.81 6.10
C LEU A 151 8.63 15.12 6.73
N ARG A 152 8.35 15.40 8.01
CA ARG A 152 7.17 14.88 8.71
C ARG A 152 5.89 15.21 7.97
N ARG A 153 5.71 16.48 7.59
CA ARG A 153 4.53 16.92 6.82
C ARG A 153 4.43 16.23 5.46
N GLU A 154 5.54 16.05 4.75
CA GLU A 154 5.54 15.39 3.45
C GLU A 154 5.18 13.90 3.57
N ILE A 155 5.75 13.18 4.54
CA ILE A 155 5.48 11.76 4.78
C ILE A 155 4.03 11.55 5.23
N GLN A 156 3.56 12.37 6.18
CA GLN A 156 2.16 12.36 6.61
C GLN A 156 1.20 12.59 5.45
N ALA A 157 1.53 13.52 4.53
CA ALA A 157 0.72 13.76 3.34
C ALA A 157 0.72 12.55 2.40
N LEU A 158 1.88 11.97 2.10
CA LEU A 158 2.03 10.87 1.13
C LEU A 158 1.44 9.54 1.61
N ILE A 159 1.73 9.16 2.85
CA ILE A 159 1.33 7.86 3.40
C ILE A 159 -0.09 7.91 3.98
N GLN A 160 -0.59 9.13 4.27
CA GLN A 160 -1.89 9.34 4.90
C GLN A 160 -1.99 8.68 6.30
N GLU A 161 -0.86 8.62 7.01
CA GLU A 161 -0.77 8.13 8.39
C GLU A 161 -0.36 9.23 9.38
N GLU A 162 -0.82 9.11 10.63
CA GLU A 162 -0.49 10.06 11.71
C GLU A 162 0.89 9.84 12.29
N ASP A 163 1.11 8.60 12.73
CA ASP A 163 2.37 8.18 13.29
C ASP A 163 3.33 7.84 12.16
N VAL A 164 4.30 8.73 11.96
CA VAL A 164 5.38 8.58 10.98
C VAL A 164 6.74 8.47 11.67
N ASP A 165 6.78 8.30 12.99
CA ASP A 165 8.01 8.47 13.78
C ASP A 165 9.08 7.44 13.43
N ILE A 166 8.68 6.19 13.15
CA ILE A 166 9.61 5.14 12.73
C ILE A 166 10.27 5.49 11.39
N ILE A 167 9.48 5.96 10.42
CA ILE A 167 9.96 6.32 9.08
C ILE A 167 10.84 7.57 9.16
N MET A 168 10.39 8.57 9.91
CA MET A 168 11.16 9.78 10.22
C MET A 168 12.52 9.47 10.84
N HIS A 169 12.53 8.62 11.87
CA HIS A 169 13.75 8.22 12.57
C HIS A 169 14.73 7.53 11.62
N HIS A 170 14.23 6.62 10.77
CA HIS A 170 15.06 5.95 9.79
C HIS A 170 15.68 6.92 8.78
N ILE A 171 14.87 7.79 8.15
CA ILE A 171 15.36 8.74 7.13
C ILE A 171 16.36 9.73 7.75
N LEU A 172 16.03 10.33 8.90
CA LEU A 172 16.93 11.25 9.58
C LEU A 172 18.22 10.56 10.01
N GLY A 173 18.14 9.33 10.51
CA GLY A 173 19.32 8.52 10.86
C GLY A 173 20.24 8.26 9.67
N VAL A 174 19.67 7.94 8.51
CA VAL A 174 20.42 7.77 7.25
C VAL A 174 21.09 9.10 6.85
N ILE A 175 20.36 10.22 6.85
CA ILE A 175 20.90 11.54 6.52
C ILE A 175 22.05 11.92 7.47
N ASP A 176 21.88 11.68 8.77
CA ASP A 176 22.92 11.98 9.76
C ASP A 176 24.14 11.07 9.64
N SER A 177 23.98 9.81 9.22
CA SER A 177 25.10 8.92 8.91
C SER A 177 25.96 9.50 7.79
N PHE A 178 25.34 9.88 6.66
CA PHE A 178 26.04 10.51 5.54
C PHE A 178 26.79 11.79 5.97
N ARG A 179 26.19 12.61 6.82
CA ARG A 179 26.83 13.84 7.32
C ARG A 179 28.03 13.58 8.23
N ARG A 180 28.09 12.43 8.92
CA ARG A 180 29.24 12.04 9.76
C ARG A 180 30.38 11.49 8.91
N ASP A 181 30.07 10.72 7.87
CA ASP A 181 31.07 10.15 6.98
C ASP A 181 31.77 11.23 6.14
N ASP A 182 31.03 12.23 5.65
CA ASP A 182 31.61 13.38 4.93
C ASP A 182 32.52 14.26 5.80
N LYS A 183 32.30 14.31 7.13
CA LYS A 183 33.20 15.03 8.05
C LYS A 183 34.50 14.28 8.33
N LYS A 184 34.52 12.95 8.15
CA LYS A 184 35.71 12.11 8.37
C LYS A 184 36.68 12.13 7.19
N CYS A 185 36.25 12.56 6.00
CA CYS A 185 37.14 12.76 4.88
C CYS A 185 37.61 14.23 4.85
N PRO A 186 38.82 14.58 5.32
CA PRO A 186 39.36 15.90 5.01
C PRO A 186 39.52 15.95 3.50
N ARG A 187 38.87 16.92 2.86
CA ARG A 187 39.13 17.23 1.45
C ARG A 187 40.62 17.54 1.34
N GLY A 188 41.38 16.58 0.83
CA GLY A 188 42.77 16.80 0.44
C GLY A 188 42.80 17.94 -0.56
N HIS A 189 43.43 19.05 -0.18
CA HIS A 189 43.89 20.05 -1.12
C HIS A 189 45.01 19.44 -1.95
N THR A 190 44.77 19.33 -3.25
CA THR A 190 45.74 19.57 -4.34
C THR A 190 44.96 19.95 -5.57
#